data_AF-A0A373I983-F1
#
_entry.id   AF-A0A373I983-F1
#
_cell.length_a   1.000
_cell.length_b   1.000
_cell.length_c   1.000
_cell.angle_alpha   90.00
_cell.angle_beta   90.00
_cell.angle_gamma   90.00
#
_symmetry.space_group_name_H-M   'P 1'
#
loop_
_entity.id
_entity.type
_entity.pdbx_description
1 polymer ?
#
loop_
_entity_poly.entity_id
_entity_poly.type
_entity_poly.pdbx_seq_one_letter_code
_entity_poly.pdbx_strand_id
1 'polypeptide(L)'
;METVDREVRIEIDIVECIFTINGLSIQRVDVLENIEKLEKQLFRQKRRLSRKEQNSNNSKETLEKIQKIENKLDNVYNDYMNKCISVVIKSNPTCVVIVENNQKFLQKYYEFVIRMKVRCKMHGIEFKVLNTYT
;
A
#
# COMPACT_ATOMS: atom_id res chain seq x y z
N MET A 1 -27.45 -13.59 23.76
CA MET A 1 -26.86 -13.74 22.41
C MET A 1 -25.36 -13.66 22.61
N GLU A 2 -24.65 -14.78 22.55
CA GLU A 2 -23.18 -14.74 22.56
C GLU A 2 -22.75 -13.94 21.34
N THR A 3 -22.07 -12.83 21.56
CA THR A 3 -21.38 -12.10 20.51
C THR A 3 -20.29 -13.02 20.00
N VAL A 4 -20.55 -13.72 18.89
CA VAL A 4 -19.51 -14.44 18.16
C VAL A 4 -18.45 -13.41 17.83
N ASP A 5 -17.30 -13.50 18.50
CA ASP A 5 -16.20 -12.57 18.29
C ASP A 5 -15.65 -12.79 16.88
N ARG A 6 -15.80 -11.79 16.02
CA ARG A 6 -15.39 -11.82 14.61
C ARG A 6 -14.07 -11.09 14.48
N GLU A 7 -13.03 -11.67 15.09
CA GLU A 7 -11.67 -11.20 14.91
C GLU A 7 -11.21 -11.47 13.46
N VAL A 8 -10.64 -10.46 12.83
CA VAL A 8 -10.00 -10.55 11.51
C VAL A 8 -8.52 -10.23 11.65
N ARG A 9 -7.68 -11.22 11.35
CA ARG A 9 -6.22 -11.07 11.31
C ARG A 9 -5.79 -10.76 9.90
N ILE A 10 -4.95 -9.74 9.74
CA ILE A 10 -4.44 -9.34 8.44
C ILE A 10 -2.93 -9.20 8.42
N GLU A 11 -2.37 -9.55 7.28
CA GLU A 11 -0.98 -9.26 6.91
C GLU A 11 -0.99 -8.64 5.50
N ILE A 12 -0.03 -7.78 5.22
CA ILE A 12 0.10 -7.15 3.91
C ILE A 12 1.57 -7.15 3.51
N ASP A 13 1.89 -7.44 2.26
CA ASP A 13 3.17 -7.08 1.65
C ASP A 13 2.87 -6.04 0.57
N ILE A 14 3.32 -4.81 0.78
CA ILE A 14 3.11 -3.71 -0.16
C ILE A 14 3.94 -3.88 -1.43
N VAL A 15 5.14 -4.47 -1.33
CA VAL A 15 6.05 -4.63 -2.48
C VAL A 15 5.52 -5.74 -3.37
N GLU A 16 5.20 -6.89 -2.78
CA GLU A 16 4.69 -8.06 -3.51
C GLU A 16 3.17 -7.98 -3.76
N CYS A 17 2.49 -6.93 -3.31
CA CYS A 17 1.04 -6.74 -3.39
C CYS A 17 0.26 -7.99 -2.92
N ILE A 18 0.71 -8.59 -1.82
CA ILE A 18 0.07 -9.74 -1.17
C ILE A 18 -0.77 -9.21 -0.01
N PHE A 19 -2.00 -9.68 0.10
CA PHE A 19 -2.88 -9.40 1.22
C PHE A 19 -3.42 -10.70 1.79
N THR A 20 -3.17 -10.92 3.08
CA THR A 20 -3.60 -12.12 3.80
C THR A 20 -4.69 -11.75 4.79
N ILE A 21 -5.78 -12.50 4.80
CA ILE A 21 -6.86 -12.39 5.77
C ILE A 21 -7.07 -13.76 6.40
N ASN A 22 -6.93 -13.87 7.71
CA ASN A 22 -7.12 -15.13 8.46
C ASN A 22 -6.34 -16.31 7.85
N GLY A 23 -5.11 -16.06 7.38
CA GLY A 23 -4.24 -17.06 6.74
C GLY A 23 -4.49 -17.30 5.25
N LEU A 24 -5.54 -16.71 4.65
CA LEU A 24 -5.80 -16.79 3.22
C LEU A 24 -5.17 -15.61 2.48
N SER A 25 -4.16 -15.90 1.66
CA SER A 25 -3.41 -14.89 0.90
C SER A 25 -3.91 -14.73 -0.53
N ILE A 26 -3.97 -13.48 -0.99
CA ILE A 26 -4.26 -13.13 -2.38
C ILE A 26 -3.17 -12.16 -2.85
N GLN A 27 -2.58 -12.46 -4.00
CA GLN A 27 -1.63 -11.57 -4.68
C GLN A 27 -2.32 -10.80 -5.82
N ARG A 28 -2.09 -9.50 -5.90
CA ARG A 28 -2.60 -8.64 -6.99
C ARG A 28 -1.58 -8.50 -8.12
N VAL A 29 -1.51 -9.54 -8.95
CA VAL A 29 -0.59 -9.60 -10.11
C VAL A 29 -0.83 -8.44 -11.10
N ASP A 30 -2.09 -8.05 -11.29
CA ASP A 30 -2.47 -6.91 -12.14
C ASP A 30 -1.85 -5.58 -11.66
N VAL A 31 -1.81 -5.39 -10.34
CA VAL A 31 -1.23 -4.21 -9.70
C VAL A 31 0.30 -4.24 -9.81
N LEU A 32 0.92 -5.40 -9.58
CA LEU A 32 2.36 -5.59 -9.73
C LEU A 32 2.87 -5.26 -11.13
N GLU A 33 2.23 -5.81 -12.17
CA GLU A 33 2.63 -5.53 -13.55
C GLU A 33 2.54 -4.03 -13.88
N ASN A 34 1.56 -3.34 -13.32
CA ASN A 34 1.40 -1.90 -13.51
C ASN A 34 2.50 -1.10 -12.80
N ILE A 35 2.82 -1.47 -11.55
CA ILE A 35 3.94 -0.89 -10.80
C ILE A 35 5.25 -1.08 -11.58
N GLU A 36 5.54 -2.30 -12.01
CA GLU A 36 6.78 -2.61 -12.76
C GLU A 36 6.89 -1.79 -14.05
N LYS A 37 5.78 -1.64 -14.79
CA LYS A 37 5.72 -0.78 -15.99
C LYS A 37 6.05 0.68 -15.65
N LEU A 38 5.49 1.21 -14.58
CA LEU A 38 5.71 2.59 -14.14
C LEU A 38 7.14 2.81 -13.61
N GLU A 39 7.69 1.87 -12.85
CA GLU A 39 9.07 1.92 -12.35
C GLU A 39 10.09 1.91 -13.50
N LYS A 40 9.87 1.05 -14.52
CA LYS A 40 10.70 1.05 -15.75
C LYS A 40 10.62 2.39 -16.47
N GLN A 41 9.45 3.02 -16.53
CA GLN A 41 9.30 4.36 -17.11
C GLN A 41 10.03 5.42 -16.27
N LEU A 42 9.88 5.38 -14.95
CA LEU A 42 10.53 6.30 -14.01
C LEU A 42 12.04 6.24 -14.13
N PHE A 43 12.61 5.04 -14.13
CA PHE A 43 14.05 4.81 -14.30
C PHE A 43 14.57 5.41 -15.62
N ARG A 44 13.85 5.20 -16.73
CA ARG A 44 14.21 5.78 -18.04
C ARG A 44 14.20 7.31 -18.01
N GLN A 45 13.20 7.93 -17.37
CA GLN A 45 13.14 9.40 -17.28
C GLN A 45 14.22 9.96 -16.36
N LYS A 46 14.49 9.33 -15.21
CA LYS A 46 15.60 9.72 -14.31
C LYS A 46 16.96 9.64 -15.03
N ARG A 47 17.20 8.59 -15.82
CA ARG A 47 18.41 8.46 -16.66
C ARG A 47 18.49 9.49 -17.79
N ARG A 48 17.36 9.91 -18.36
CA ARG A 48 17.34 11.01 -19.35
C ARG A 48 17.67 12.34 -18.69
N LEU A 49 17.10 12.60 -17.51
CA LEU A 49 17.35 13.82 -16.75
C LEU A 49 18.83 13.98 -16.42
N SER A 50 19.50 12.90 -16.00
CA SER A 50 20.92 12.95 -15.61
C SER A 50 21.88 13.35 -16.73
N ARG A 51 21.42 13.35 -17.99
CA ARG A 51 22.20 13.76 -19.17
C ARG A 51 21.90 15.18 -19.64
N LYS A 52 20.97 15.88 -18.98
CA LYS A 52 20.53 17.23 -19.35
C LYS A 52 21.24 18.28 -18.52
N GLU A 53 21.43 19.46 -19.11
CA GLU A 53 21.92 20.64 -18.40
C GLU A 53 20.92 21.03 -17.30
N GLN A 54 21.45 21.29 -16.11
CA GLN A 54 20.66 21.65 -14.94
C GLN A 54 19.88 22.94 -15.20
N ASN A 55 18.62 22.99 -14.76
CA ASN A 55 17.71 24.13 -14.90
C ASN A 55 17.35 24.55 -16.34
N SER A 56 17.81 23.84 -17.35
CA SER A 56 17.35 24.03 -18.73
C SER A 56 15.84 23.76 -18.86
N ASN A 57 15.20 24.36 -19.85
CA ASN A 57 13.78 24.07 -20.14
C ASN A 57 13.55 22.57 -20.35
N ASN A 58 14.49 21.91 -21.03
CA ASN A 58 14.46 20.47 -21.26
C ASN A 58 14.57 19.65 -19.95
N SER A 59 15.38 20.06 -18.97
CA SER A 59 15.48 19.35 -17.69
C SER A 59 14.21 19.52 -16.86
N LYS A 60 13.63 20.73 -16.85
CA LYS A 60 12.35 21.02 -16.16
C LYS A 60 11.21 20.17 -16.72
N GLU A 61 11.07 20.09 -18.03
CA GLU A 61 10.04 19.26 -18.67
C GLU A 61 10.19 17.76 -18.31
N THR A 62 11.43 17.26 -18.19
CA THR A 62 11.66 15.87 -17.74
C THR A 62 11.36 15.66 -16.27
N LEU A 63 11.67 16.64 -15.40
CA LEU A 63 11.28 16.62 -13.99
C LEU A 63 9.76 16.53 -13.84
N GLU A 64 8.99 17.31 -14.60
CA GLU A 64 7.53 17.21 -14.59
C GLU A 64 7.03 15.83 -15.00
N LYS A 65 7.66 15.19 -15.99
CA LYS A 65 7.32 13.81 -16.40
C LYS A 65 7.62 12.80 -15.30
N ILE A 66 8.75 12.96 -14.60
CA ILE A 66 9.12 12.14 -13.44
C ILE A 66 8.05 12.27 -12.34
N GLN A 67 7.70 13.51 -11.97
CA GLN A 67 6.69 13.77 -10.94
C GLN A 67 5.34 13.16 -11.30
N LYS A 68 4.91 13.25 -12.57
CA LYS A 68 3.67 12.61 -13.04
C LYS A 68 3.71 11.08 -12.92
N ILE A 69 4.85 10.44 -13.14
CA ILE A 69 5.00 8.98 -12.97
C ILE A 69 5.00 8.60 -11.49
N GLU A 70 5.70 9.36 -10.63
CA GLU A 70 5.71 9.15 -9.18
C GLU A 70 4.31 9.29 -8.59
N ASN A 71 3.54 10.31 -9.00
CA ASN A 71 2.15 10.48 -8.60
C ASN A 71 1.26 9.30 -9.06
N LYS A 72 1.52 8.74 -10.26
CA LYS A 72 0.80 7.54 -10.74
C LYS A 72 1.12 6.31 -9.88
N LEU A 73 2.39 6.10 -9.54
CA LEU A 73 2.79 5.03 -8.62
C LEU A 73 2.09 5.18 -7.27
N ASP A 74 2.10 6.39 -6.71
CA ASP A 74 1.45 6.68 -5.43
C ASP A 74 -0.05 6.36 -5.48
N ASN A 75 -0.73 6.75 -6.56
CA ASN A 75 -2.14 6.44 -6.78
C ASN A 75 -2.41 4.93 -6.86
N VAL A 76 -1.52 4.15 -7.49
CA VAL A 76 -1.66 2.69 -7.58
C VAL A 76 -1.55 2.05 -6.19
N TYR A 77 -0.55 2.44 -5.38
CA TYR A 77 -0.44 1.97 -4.01
C TYR A 77 -1.64 2.38 -3.15
N ASN A 78 -2.10 3.62 -3.29
CA ASN A 78 -3.25 4.15 -2.57
C ASN A 78 -4.53 3.38 -2.88
N ASP A 79 -4.77 3.09 -4.16
CA ASP A 79 -5.94 2.31 -4.60
C ASP A 79 -5.88 0.87 -4.08
N TYR A 80 -4.71 0.21 -4.17
CA TYR A 80 -4.49 -1.13 -3.61
C TYR A 80 -4.80 -1.17 -2.11
N MET A 81 -4.18 -0.29 -1.33
CA MET A 81 -4.40 -0.19 0.12
C MET A 81 -5.88 0.06 0.46
N ASN A 82 -6.53 0.99 -0.25
CA ASN A 82 -7.94 1.33 -0.03
C ASN A 82 -8.88 0.15 -0.33
N LYS A 83 -8.57 -0.65 -1.36
CA LYS A 83 -9.30 -1.88 -1.68
C LYS A 83 -9.15 -2.92 -0.57
N CYS A 84 -7.93 -3.18 -0.09
CA CYS A 84 -7.69 -4.08 1.04
C CYS A 84 -8.46 -3.64 2.29
N ILE A 85 -8.41 -2.35 2.63
CA ILE A 85 -9.18 -1.79 3.76
C ILE A 85 -10.68 -1.98 3.54
N SER A 86 -11.19 -1.70 2.33
CA SER A 86 -12.62 -1.87 2.05
C SER A 86 -13.09 -3.31 2.22
N VAL A 87 -12.29 -4.31 1.83
CA VAL A 87 -12.61 -5.73 2.01
C VAL A 87 -12.77 -6.06 3.51
N VAL A 88 -11.83 -5.61 4.35
CA VAL A 88 -11.88 -5.83 5.80
C VAL A 88 -13.08 -5.14 6.45
N ILE A 89 -13.33 -3.87 6.13
CA ILE A 89 -14.44 -3.14 6.74
C ILE A 89 -15.79 -3.73 6.33
N LYS A 90 -15.94 -4.20 5.09
CA LYS A 90 -17.19 -4.81 4.60
C LYS A 90 -17.53 -6.13 5.27
N SER A 91 -16.57 -6.85 5.84
CA SER A 91 -16.86 -8.07 6.62
C SER A 91 -17.46 -7.77 8.00
N ASN A 92 -17.53 -6.47 8.39
CA ASN A 92 -18.07 -5.99 9.66
C ASN A 92 -17.52 -6.77 10.88
N PRO A 93 -16.19 -6.80 11.07
CA PRO A 93 -15.57 -7.49 12.18
C PRO A 93 -15.79 -6.74 13.50
N THR A 94 -15.67 -7.45 14.62
CA THR A 94 -15.64 -6.83 15.96
C THR A 94 -14.24 -6.29 16.27
N CYS A 95 -13.20 -6.97 15.76
CA CYS A 95 -11.80 -6.63 15.97
C CYS A 95 -10.98 -6.89 14.70
N VAL A 96 -10.04 -6.00 14.39
CA VAL A 96 -9.02 -6.18 13.36
C VAL A 96 -7.65 -6.19 14.01
N VAL A 97 -6.87 -7.24 13.74
CA VAL A 97 -5.49 -7.38 14.21
C VAL A 97 -4.56 -7.36 13.00
N ILE A 98 -3.68 -6.37 12.90
CA ILE A 98 -2.57 -6.41 11.94
C ILE A 98 -1.44 -7.20 12.56
N VAL A 99 -1.01 -8.27 11.91
CA VAL A 99 0.20 -9.01 12.26
C VAL A 99 1.35 -8.37 11.51
N GLU A 100 2.28 -7.76 12.25
CA GLU A 100 3.46 -7.14 11.67
C GLU A 100 4.45 -8.21 11.20
N ASN A 101 4.88 -8.12 9.95
CA ASN A 101 5.90 -8.97 9.34
C ASN A 101 7.05 -8.10 8.79
N ASN A 102 7.98 -8.68 8.01
CA ASN A 102 9.22 -7.99 7.64
C ASN A 102 8.97 -7.08 6.44
N GLN A 103 8.59 -5.83 6.72
CA GLN A 103 8.15 -4.88 5.71
C GLN A 103 9.34 -4.23 5.01
N LYS A 104 9.51 -4.53 3.71
CA LYS A 104 10.53 -3.87 2.87
C LYS A 104 10.20 -2.41 2.57
N PHE A 105 8.91 -2.04 2.56
CA PHE A 105 8.45 -0.68 2.24
C PHE A 105 7.73 -0.03 3.43
N LEU A 106 8.50 0.27 4.49
CA LEU A 106 8.01 0.77 5.77
C LEU A 106 7.08 2.00 5.65
N GLN A 107 7.43 2.98 4.81
CA GLN A 107 6.63 4.20 4.68
C GLN A 107 5.17 3.91 4.28
N LYS A 108 4.98 3.06 3.26
CA LYS A 108 3.64 2.69 2.78
C LYS A 108 2.92 1.71 3.70
N TYR A 109 3.66 0.83 4.35
CA TYR A 109 3.10 -0.02 5.39
C TYR A 109 2.51 0.81 6.54
N TYR A 110 3.25 1.78 7.09
CA TYR A 110 2.74 2.64 8.15
C TYR A 110 1.55 3.48 7.70
N GLU A 111 1.55 3.95 6.45
CA GLU A 111 0.39 4.61 5.86
C GLU A 111 -0.85 3.71 5.83
N PHE A 112 -0.69 2.44 5.43
CA PHE A 112 -1.77 1.44 5.49
C PHE A 112 -2.29 1.24 6.92
N VAL A 113 -1.40 1.03 7.90
CA VAL A 113 -1.75 0.82 9.32
C VAL A 113 -2.55 2.00 9.86
N ILE A 114 -2.10 3.23 9.60
CA ILE A 114 -2.78 4.46 10.03
C ILE A 114 -4.17 4.55 9.38
N ARG A 115 -4.28 4.31 8.06
CA ARG A 115 -5.56 4.35 7.34
C ARG A 115 -6.53 3.28 7.85
N MET A 116 -6.05 2.07 8.11
CA MET A 116 -6.88 0.99 8.67
C MET A 116 -7.38 1.37 10.07
N LYS A 117 -6.50 1.85 10.96
CA LYS A 117 -6.86 2.30 12.31
C LYS A 117 -7.95 3.37 12.29
N VAL A 118 -7.82 4.37 11.40
CA VAL A 118 -8.83 5.42 11.23
C VAL A 118 -10.16 4.83 10.78
N ARG A 119 -10.15 3.94 9.77
CA ARG A 119 -11.39 3.31 9.27
C ARG A 119 -12.05 2.41 10.32
N CYS A 120 -11.29 1.58 11.04
CA CYS A 120 -11.82 0.78 12.14
C CYS A 120 -12.49 1.67 13.19
N LYS A 121 -11.83 2.76 13.62
CA LYS A 121 -12.41 3.71 14.58
C LYS A 121 -13.72 4.33 14.08
N MET A 122 -13.80 4.71 12.80
CA MET A 122 -15.03 5.27 12.21
C MET A 122 -16.21 4.28 12.23
N HIS A 123 -15.93 2.98 12.18
CA HIS A 123 -16.93 1.92 12.16
C HIS A 123 -17.14 1.25 13.54
N GLY A 124 -16.52 1.76 14.61
CA GLY A 124 -16.64 1.17 15.95
C GLY A 124 -15.95 -0.19 16.11
N ILE A 125 -14.97 -0.50 15.24
CA ILE A 125 -14.23 -1.76 15.21
C ILE A 125 -12.97 -1.60 16.07
N GLU A 126 -12.69 -2.56 16.96
CA GLU A 126 -11.44 -2.59 17.72
C GLU A 126 -10.24 -2.83 16.78
N PHE A 127 -9.13 -2.14 17.00
CA PHE A 127 -7.95 -2.25 16.15
C PHE A 127 -6.68 -2.50 16.98
N LYS A 128 -5.93 -3.56 16.62
CA LYS A 128 -4.69 -3.96 17.28
C LYS A 128 -3.58 -4.17 16.25
N VAL A 129 -2.34 -3.97 16.70
CA VAL A 129 -1.14 -4.36 15.96
C VAL A 129 -0.38 -5.36 16.84
N LEU A 130 -0.05 -6.51 16.27
CA LEU A 130 0.69 -7.58 16.91
C LEU A 130 2.08 -7.67 16.30
N ASN A 131 3.11 -7.40 17.10
CA ASN A 131 4.50 -7.52 16.67
C ASN A 131 4.97 -8.95 16.96
N THR A 132 5.38 -9.69 15.93
CA THR A 132 5.87 -11.07 16.08
C THR A 132 7.39 -11.17 16.18
N TYR A 133 8.11 -10.05 16.20
CA TYR A 133 9.55 -9.99 16.44
C TYR A 133 9.80 -9.96 17.95
N THR A 134 10.22 -11.10 18.49
CA THR A 134 10.81 -11.25 19.83
C THR A 134 12.28 -11.59 19.70
#